data_AF-A0A1R2BC04-F1
#
_entry.id   AF-A0A1R2BC04-F1
#
_cell.length_a   1.000
_cell.length_b   1.000
_cell.length_c   1.000
_cell.angle_alpha   90.00
_cell.angle_beta   90.00
_cell.angle_gamma   90.00
#
_symmetry.space_group_name_H-M   'P 1'
#
loop_
_entity.id
_entity.type
_entity.pdbx_description
1 polymer ?
#
loop_
_entity_poly.entity_id
_entity_poly.type
_entity_poly.pdbx_seq_one_letter_code
_entity_poly.pdbx_strand_id
1 'polypeptide(L)'
;MVSTKQNSEWTDRDWGLKAGGKAAQKCYELLQNVKKHSLAGPFLQPVDPVALNLPDYLEVILDPIDLSTIERNLKSGVYQSSLQFATDVRRIWLNSFTYNVSESDMFYITLEMATYFEKLFREYDNLQFCPGNELKKMPQDKAEFKDYMNKPMTLHEKKLLAANLKRMNPDQLKKVHAIAYGKKALTRSFQLNIHKLPVRTCRELEKFIKLSYQASLHANRQRNPSVIKKQYQMDRQNNLPEKRSKKNYYDEMEYY
;
A
#
# COMPACT_ATOMS: atom_id res chain seq x y z
N MET A 1 3.22 16.45 21.98
CA MET A 1 4.51 16.07 21.38
C MET A 1 5.20 15.10 22.33
N VAL A 2 5.57 13.91 21.85
CA VAL A 2 6.36 12.95 22.63
C VAL A 2 7.83 13.20 22.26
N SER A 3 8.64 13.57 23.25
CA SER A 3 10.09 13.74 23.10
C SER A 3 10.80 12.80 24.07
N THR A 4 11.86 12.18 23.58
CA THR A 4 12.75 11.29 24.34
C THR A 4 14.16 11.86 24.25
N LYS A 5 14.75 12.21 25.40
CA LYS A 5 16.17 12.59 25.48
C LYS A 5 17.04 11.34 25.35
N GLN A 6 18.05 11.49 24.49
CA GLN A 6 18.99 10.49 24.01
C GLN A 6 20.03 10.12 25.09
N ASN A 7 20.35 8.83 25.16
CA ASN A 7 21.71 8.38 25.43
C ASN A 7 22.10 7.42 24.29
N SER A 8 23.17 7.79 23.60
CA SER A 8 23.81 7.23 22.40
C SER A 8 23.83 5.70 22.39
N GLU A 9 23.23 5.00 21.42
CA GLU A 9 23.78 4.79 20.06
C GLU A 9 22.69 4.40 19.03
N TRP A 10 21.50 5.02 19.10
CA TRP A 10 20.39 4.70 18.20
C TRP A 10 19.83 5.98 17.60
N THR A 11 20.34 6.37 16.43
CA THR A 11 19.79 7.51 15.67
C THR A 11 18.65 7.06 14.77
N ASP A 12 17.43 7.56 15.01
CA ASP A 12 16.23 7.82 14.17
C ASP A 12 15.99 7.14 12.78
N ARG A 13 16.72 6.10 12.36
CA ARG A 13 16.70 5.48 11.01
C ARG A 13 15.88 4.18 10.89
N ASP A 14 15.03 3.83 11.87
CA ASP A 14 14.46 2.48 11.97
C ASP A 14 12.98 2.32 11.54
N TRP A 15 12.46 3.26 10.74
CA TRP A 15 11.17 3.09 10.06
C TRP A 15 11.30 3.38 8.55
N GLY A 16 11.50 2.33 7.75
CA GLY A 16 11.57 2.43 6.30
C GLY A 16 11.92 1.10 5.64
N LEU A 17 11.67 0.97 4.33
CA LEU A 17 12.21 -0.11 3.53
C LEU A 17 13.73 0.13 3.46
N LYS A 18 14.48 -0.31 4.48
CA LYS A 18 15.93 -0.06 4.54
C LYS A 18 16.56 -0.53 3.23
N ALA A 19 17.30 0.35 2.57
CA ALA A 19 18.12 -0.04 1.42
C ALA A 19 19.02 -1.22 1.84
N GLY A 20 18.95 -2.32 1.08
CA GLY A 20 19.64 -3.58 1.40
C GLY A 20 18.98 -4.47 2.48
N GLY A 21 17.85 -4.06 3.06
CA GLY A 21 17.06 -4.90 3.96
C GLY A 21 16.26 -5.97 3.21
N LYS A 22 15.89 -7.07 3.88
CA LYS A 22 15.16 -8.20 3.25
C LYS A 22 13.92 -7.76 2.46
N ALA A 23 13.13 -6.82 2.98
CA ALA A 23 11.95 -6.31 2.29
C ALA A 23 12.32 -5.51 1.02
N ALA A 24 13.35 -4.67 1.08
CA ALA A 24 13.85 -3.94 -0.09
C ALA A 24 14.43 -4.87 -1.15
N GLN A 25 15.17 -5.90 -0.72
CA GLN A 25 15.72 -6.93 -1.61
C GLN A 25 14.61 -7.69 -2.34
N LYS A 26 13.53 -8.04 -1.65
CA LYS A 26 12.41 -8.74 -2.28
C LYS A 26 11.60 -7.81 -3.19
N CYS A 27 11.40 -6.53 -2.83
CA CYS A 27 10.81 -5.55 -3.75
C CYS A 27 11.68 -5.38 -5.01
N TYR A 28 13.00 -5.43 -4.84
CA TYR A 28 13.94 -5.37 -5.95
C TYR A 28 13.84 -6.61 -6.85
N GLU A 29 13.80 -7.81 -6.28
CA GLU A 29 13.57 -9.06 -7.03
C GLU A 29 12.25 -9.02 -7.83
N LEU A 30 11.17 -8.55 -7.20
CA LEU A 30 9.88 -8.37 -7.86
C LEU A 30 10.01 -7.39 -9.03
N LEU A 31 10.65 -6.23 -8.80
CA LEU A 31 10.89 -5.24 -9.85
C LEU A 31 11.70 -5.82 -11.01
N GLN A 32 12.74 -6.63 -10.73
CA GLN A 32 13.52 -7.29 -11.78
C GLN A 32 12.66 -8.28 -12.59
N ASN A 33 11.74 -9.00 -11.95
CA ASN A 33 10.83 -9.89 -12.67
C ASN A 33 9.87 -9.11 -13.58
N VAL A 34 9.32 -7.99 -13.10
CA VAL A 34 8.49 -7.08 -13.92
C VAL A 34 9.30 -6.56 -15.12
N LYS A 35 10.53 -6.10 -14.92
CA LYS A 35 11.39 -5.58 -16.00
C LYS A 35 11.78 -6.63 -17.04
N LYS A 36 11.80 -7.92 -16.66
CA LYS A 36 12.12 -9.04 -17.56
C LYS A 36 10.92 -9.55 -18.37
N HIS A 37 9.71 -9.12 -18.02
CA HIS A 37 8.53 -9.51 -18.78
C HIS A 37 8.66 -9.02 -20.23
N SER A 38 8.28 -9.85 -21.21
CA SER A 38 8.46 -9.54 -22.64
C SER A 38 7.76 -8.25 -23.06
N LEU A 39 6.66 -7.91 -22.38
CA LEU A 39 5.87 -6.70 -22.62
C LEU A 39 6.30 -5.47 -21.80
N ALA A 40 7.42 -5.54 -21.05
CA ALA A 40 7.83 -4.46 -20.17
C ALA A 40 8.42 -3.24 -20.91
N GLY A 41 8.84 -3.41 -22.18
CA GLY A 41 9.58 -2.43 -22.97
C GLY A 41 9.11 -0.98 -22.82
N PRO A 42 7.82 -0.67 -23.07
CA PRO A 42 7.29 0.70 -22.98
C PRO A 42 7.38 1.35 -21.59
N PHE A 43 7.58 0.57 -20.54
CA PHE A 43 7.60 1.04 -19.15
C PHE A 43 9.01 1.06 -18.54
N LEU A 44 10.03 0.64 -19.29
CA LEU A 44 11.40 0.51 -18.78
C LEU A 44 12.05 1.88 -18.53
N GLN A 45 11.71 2.89 -19.33
CA GLN A 45 12.28 4.23 -19.30
C GLN A 45 11.15 5.27 -19.23
N PRO A 46 11.44 6.52 -18.81
CA PRO A 46 10.48 7.60 -18.88
C PRO A 46 9.89 7.72 -20.29
N VAL A 47 8.58 7.98 -20.38
CA VAL A 47 7.95 8.33 -21.65
C VAL A 47 8.60 9.60 -22.17
N ASP A 48 9.11 9.55 -23.41
CA ASP A 48 9.64 10.71 -24.13
C ASP A 48 8.55 11.24 -25.08
N PRO A 49 7.81 12.30 -24.69
CA PRO A 49 6.70 12.78 -25.49
C PRO A 49 7.15 13.36 -26.84
N VAL A 50 8.40 13.83 -26.95
CA VAL A 50 8.92 14.40 -28.20
C VAL A 50 9.27 13.28 -29.17
N ALA A 51 10.05 12.29 -28.71
CA ALA A 51 10.41 11.14 -29.55
C ALA A 51 9.18 10.33 -29.99
N LEU A 52 8.15 10.26 -29.13
CA LEU A 52 6.93 9.52 -29.40
C LEU A 52 5.83 10.33 -30.10
N ASN A 53 6.07 11.62 -30.36
CA ASN A 53 5.10 12.54 -30.95
C ASN A 53 3.76 12.60 -30.17
N LEU A 54 3.86 12.75 -28.85
CA LEU A 54 2.76 12.81 -27.89
C LEU A 54 2.69 14.22 -27.25
N PRO A 55 2.28 15.27 -28.00
CA PRO A 55 2.44 16.66 -27.57
C PRO A 55 1.64 17.04 -26.32
N ASP A 56 0.55 16.32 -26.04
CA ASP A 56 -0.36 16.56 -24.90
C ASP A 56 -0.03 15.67 -23.67
N TYR A 57 1.00 14.82 -23.75
CA TYR A 57 1.25 13.81 -22.70
C TYR A 57 1.45 14.41 -21.32
N LEU A 58 2.25 15.48 -21.20
CA LEU A 58 2.53 16.15 -19.92
C LEU A 58 1.39 17.08 -19.47
N GLU A 59 0.40 17.35 -20.32
CA GLU A 59 -0.83 18.04 -19.94
C GLU A 59 -1.85 17.05 -19.34
N VAL A 60 -1.91 15.84 -19.89
CA VAL A 60 -2.82 14.79 -19.45
C VAL A 60 -2.27 14.02 -18.24
N ILE A 61 -0.96 13.73 -18.21
CA ILE A 61 -0.30 12.92 -17.18
C ILE A 61 0.54 13.81 -16.26
N LEU A 62 0.02 14.04 -15.06
CA LEU A 62 0.57 15.00 -14.08
C LEU A 62 1.75 14.46 -13.26
N ASP A 63 1.87 13.15 -13.11
CA ASP A 63 2.94 12.50 -12.34
C ASP A 63 3.52 11.31 -13.14
N PRO A 64 4.27 11.57 -14.24
CA PRO A 64 4.91 10.54 -15.03
C PRO A 64 5.92 9.74 -14.20
N ILE A 65 5.92 8.41 -14.37
CA ILE A 65 6.86 7.52 -13.70
C ILE A 65 7.08 6.27 -14.55
N ASP A 66 8.24 5.65 -14.39
CA ASP A 66 8.70 4.47 -15.11
C ASP A 66 9.48 3.51 -14.20
N LEU A 67 9.76 2.29 -14.68
CA LEU A 67 10.42 1.25 -13.89
C LEU A 67 11.87 1.60 -13.52
N SER A 68 12.61 2.35 -14.34
CA SER A 68 13.97 2.78 -14.01
C SER A 68 13.97 3.81 -12.87
N THR A 69 12.99 4.72 -12.87
CA THR A 69 12.79 5.69 -11.78
C THR A 69 12.42 4.99 -10.48
N ILE A 70 11.49 4.03 -10.52
CA ILE A 70 11.14 3.22 -9.34
C ILE A 70 12.35 2.45 -8.82
N GLU A 71 13.17 1.88 -9.70
CA GLU A 71 14.39 1.19 -9.30
C GLU A 71 15.38 2.10 -8.58
N ARG A 72 15.60 3.31 -9.13
CA ARG A 72 16.46 4.34 -8.51
C ARG A 72 15.91 4.76 -7.15
N ASN A 73 14.61 4.99 -7.04
CA ASN A 73 13.94 5.37 -5.79
C ASN A 73 14.03 4.24 -4.74
N LEU A 74 13.90 2.98 -5.17
CA LEU A 74 14.05 1.82 -4.30
C LEU A 74 15.49 1.69 -3.78
N LYS A 75 16.49 1.81 -4.66
CA LYS A 75 17.92 1.74 -4.29
C LYS A 75 18.37 2.88 -3.39
N SER A 76 17.80 4.07 -3.57
CA SER A 76 18.08 5.25 -2.74
C SER A 76 17.28 5.28 -1.42
N GLY A 77 16.40 4.30 -1.20
CA GLY A 77 15.63 4.19 0.04
C GLY A 77 14.50 5.20 0.19
N VAL A 78 13.97 5.73 -0.93
CA VAL A 78 12.84 6.66 -0.94
C VAL A 78 11.59 6.01 -0.35
N TYR A 79 11.39 4.71 -0.57
CA TYR A 79 10.21 4.01 -0.08
C TYR A 79 10.34 3.61 1.39
N GLN A 80 9.36 4.00 2.19
CA GLN A 80 9.28 3.63 3.60
C GLN A 80 8.57 2.27 3.81
N SER A 81 7.89 1.76 2.79
CA SER A 81 7.20 0.47 2.82
C SER A 81 7.04 -0.15 1.42
N SER A 82 6.82 -1.46 1.36
CA SER A 82 6.54 -2.17 0.11
C SER A 82 5.26 -1.68 -0.57
N LEU A 83 4.31 -1.16 0.21
CA LEU A 83 3.09 -0.54 -0.31
C LEU A 83 3.39 0.76 -1.08
N GLN A 84 4.29 1.62 -0.57
CA GLN A 84 4.67 2.84 -1.30
C GLN A 84 5.36 2.50 -2.62
N PHE A 85 6.26 1.51 -2.62
CA PHE A 85 6.83 0.96 -3.86
C PHE A 85 5.74 0.47 -4.82
N ALA A 86 4.77 -0.30 -4.33
CA ALA A 86 3.69 -0.83 -5.15
C ALA A 86 2.74 0.27 -5.67
N THR A 87 2.52 1.33 -4.90
CA THR A 87 1.76 2.51 -5.33
C THR A 87 2.42 3.16 -6.54
N ASP A 88 3.75 3.32 -6.55
CA ASP A 88 4.46 3.87 -7.70
C ASP A 88 4.40 2.95 -8.92
N VAL A 89 4.53 1.63 -8.75
CA VAL A 89 4.36 0.68 -9.87
C VAL A 89 2.96 0.75 -10.45
N ARG A 90 1.93 0.82 -9.59
CA ARG A 90 0.53 0.99 -10.03
C ARG A 90 0.27 2.31 -10.74
N ARG A 91 1.03 3.37 -10.39
CA ARG A 91 0.93 4.67 -11.04
C ARG A 91 1.36 4.61 -12.51
N ILE A 92 2.35 3.79 -12.87
CA ILE A 92 2.70 3.52 -14.27
C ILE A 92 1.46 3.06 -15.06
N TRP A 93 0.74 2.06 -14.52
CA TRP A 93 -0.44 1.51 -15.19
C TRP A 93 -1.58 2.51 -15.27
N LEU A 94 -1.83 3.24 -14.19
CA LEU A 94 -2.87 4.28 -14.16
C LEU A 94 -2.59 5.39 -15.18
N ASN A 95 -1.34 5.84 -15.29
CA ASN A 95 -0.96 6.84 -16.27
C ASN A 95 -1.16 6.31 -17.69
N SER A 96 -0.77 5.07 -17.95
CA SER A 96 -0.97 4.42 -19.24
C SER A 96 -2.45 4.28 -19.59
N PHE A 97 -3.31 3.83 -18.67
CA PHE A 97 -4.76 3.75 -18.91
C PHE A 97 -5.43 5.12 -19.07
N THR A 98 -4.87 6.15 -18.45
CA THR A 98 -5.38 7.53 -18.54
C THR A 98 -5.09 8.12 -19.91
N TYR A 99 -3.88 7.90 -20.43
CA TYR A 99 -3.44 8.47 -21.71
C TYR A 99 -3.89 7.64 -22.93
N ASN A 100 -3.84 6.32 -22.81
CA ASN A 100 -4.13 5.41 -23.92
C ASN A 100 -5.63 5.10 -24.02
N VAL A 101 -6.11 4.97 -25.25
CA VAL A 101 -7.52 4.66 -25.51
C VAL A 101 -7.79 3.20 -25.16
N SER A 102 -8.97 2.93 -24.60
CA SER A 102 -9.45 1.57 -24.35
C SER A 102 -9.37 0.72 -25.62
N GLU A 103 -8.98 -0.55 -25.48
CA GLU A 103 -8.84 -1.51 -26.59
C GLU A 103 -7.66 -1.25 -27.56
N SER A 104 -6.79 -0.28 -27.29
CA SER A 104 -5.49 -0.18 -27.99
C SER A 104 -4.53 -1.29 -27.55
N ASP A 105 -3.50 -1.59 -28.35
CA ASP A 105 -2.47 -2.57 -27.96
C ASP A 105 -1.81 -2.19 -26.64
N MET A 106 -1.52 -0.90 -26.45
CA MET A 106 -0.98 -0.41 -25.18
C MET A 106 -1.92 -0.59 -24.00
N PHE A 107 -3.24 -0.50 -24.21
CA PHE A 107 -4.20 -0.83 -23.17
C PHE A 107 -4.08 -2.29 -22.75
N TYR A 108 -3.99 -3.23 -23.71
CA TYR A 108 -3.84 -4.65 -23.42
C TYR A 108 -2.47 -5.01 -22.81
N ILE A 109 -1.39 -4.42 -23.33
CA ILE A 109 -0.03 -4.52 -22.75
C ILE A 109 -0.04 -4.04 -21.30
N THR A 110 -0.67 -2.89 -21.02
CA THR A 110 -0.78 -2.33 -19.67
C THR A 110 -1.60 -3.24 -18.77
N LEU A 111 -2.71 -3.79 -19.27
CA LEU A 111 -3.56 -4.72 -18.51
C LEU A 111 -2.82 -6.01 -18.15
N GLU A 112 -2.06 -6.57 -19.07
CA GLU A 112 -1.24 -7.76 -18.84
C GLU A 112 -0.15 -7.47 -17.81
N MET A 113 0.61 -6.38 -17.98
CA MET A 113 1.67 -5.97 -17.05
C MET A 113 1.12 -5.67 -15.65
N ALA A 114 -0.03 -5.00 -15.55
CA ALA A 114 -0.69 -4.74 -14.28
C ALA A 114 -1.13 -6.04 -13.60
N THR A 115 -1.73 -6.96 -14.36
CA THR A 115 -2.18 -8.28 -13.85
C THR A 115 -1.00 -9.12 -13.39
N TYR A 116 0.07 -9.16 -14.18
CA TYR A 116 1.32 -9.85 -13.84
C TYR A 116 1.95 -9.29 -12.57
N PHE A 117 2.05 -7.96 -12.46
CA PHE A 117 2.54 -7.29 -11.25
C PHE A 117 1.68 -7.65 -10.03
N GLU A 118 0.35 -7.57 -10.11
CA GLU A 118 -0.52 -7.89 -8.97
C GLU A 118 -0.42 -9.36 -8.56
N LYS A 119 -0.21 -10.29 -9.51
CA LYS A 119 0.06 -11.70 -9.21
C LYS A 119 1.37 -11.84 -8.44
N LEU A 120 2.47 -11.29 -8.95
CA LEU A 120 3.77 -11.31 -8.27
C LEU A 120 3.71 -10.64 -6.89
N PHE A 121 3.04 -9.50 -6.80
CA PHE A 121 2.91 -8.73 -5.57
C PHE A 121 2.05 -9.45 -4.53
N ARG A 122 1.04 -10.22 -4.96
CA ARG A 122 0.23 -11.08 -4.08
C ARG A 122 1.00 -12.31 -3.59
N GLU A 123 1.77 -12.95 -4.47
CA GLU A 123 2.67 -14.05 -4.06
C GLU A 123 3.74 -13.53 -3.09
N TYR A 124 4.20 -12.30 -3.32
CA TYR A 124 5.02 -11.53 -2.42
C TYR A 124 4.30 -11.11 -1.13
N ASP A 125 2.97 -11.01 -1.06
CA ASP A 125 2.20 -10.62 0.14
C ASP A 125 2.28 -11.67 1.28
N ASN A 126 2.88 -12.84 1.02
CA ASN A 126 3.45 -13.72 2.07
C ASN A 126 4.74 -13.13 2.72
N LEU A 127 5.04 -11.89 2.35
CA LEU A 127 5.99 -10.82 2.67
C LEU A 127 5.90 -10.06 3.97
N GLN A 128 5.15 -10.50 4.97
CA GLN A 128 4.98 -9.78 6.23
C GLN A 128 4.65 -8.27 6.06
N PHE A 129 3.59 -7.98 5.31
CA PHE A 129 2.74 -6.81 5.57
C PHE A 129 1.34 -7.32 5.92
N CYS A 130 0.84 -6.94 7.10
CA CYS A 130 -0.52 -7.26 7.51
C CYS A 130 -1.15 -6.15 8.37
N PRO A 131 -1.91 -5.24 7.77
CA PRO A 131 -3.17 -4.79 8.29
C PRO A 131 -4.25 -5.63 7.61
N GLY A 132 -4.44 -6.87 8.09
CA GLY A 132 -5.52 -7.74 7.61
C GLY A 132 -5.39 -9.23 7.93
N ASN A 133 -4.24 -9.86 7.62
CA ASN A 133 -4.12 -11.32 7.66
C ASN A 133 -3.30 -11.90 8.84
N GLU A 134 -2.45 -11.12 9.53
CA GLU A 134 -1.68 -11.59 10.71
C GLU A 134 -2.40 -11.45 12.05
N LEU A 135 -3.63 -10.98 12.02
CA LEU A 135 -4.50 -11.17 13.16
C LEU A 135 -5.07 -12.57 12.97
N LYS A 136 -4.36 -13.61 13.47
CA LYS A 136 -4.97 -14.96 13.62
C LYS A 136 -6.40 -14.74 14.06
N LYS A 137 -7.39 -15.26 13.31
CA LYS A 137 -8.79 -15.18 13.75
C LYS A 137 -8.79 -15.58 15.22
N MET A 138 -9.38 -14.74 16.06
CA MET A 138 -9.41 -15.08 17.47
C MET A 138 -10.04 -16.47 17.59
N PRO A 139 -9.48 -17.36 18.43
CA PRO A 139 -10.07 -18.68 18.61
C PRO A 139 -11.55 -18.51 18.96
N GLN A 140 -12.39 -19.29 18.28
CA GLN A 140 -13.83 -19.28 18.52
C GLN A 140 -14.16 -20.18 19.71
N ASP A 141 -13.36 -21.22 19.91
CA ASP A 141 -13.45 -22.05 21.11
C ASP A 141 -13.07 -21.25 22.37
N LYS A 142 -13.85 -21.47 23.43
CA LYS A 142 -13.76 -20.70 24.68
C LYS A 142 -12.47 -21.02 25.46
N ALA A 143 -12.02 -22.27 25.43
CA ALA A 143 -10.79 -22.68 26.11
C ALA A 143 -9.57 -22.14 25.36
N GLU A 144 -9.53 -22.30 24.03
CA GLU A 144 -8.45 -21.76 23.20
C GLU A 144 -8.38 -20.23 23.28
N PHE A 145 -9.52 -19.53 23.35
CA PHE A 145 -9.55 -18.07 23.51
C PHE A 145 -8.94 -17.64 24.85
N LYS A 146 -9.24 -18.37 25.93
CA LYS A 146 -8.70 -18.09 27.26
C LYS A 146 -7.17 -18.24 27.25
N ASP A 147 -6.67 -19.30 26.65
CA ASP A 147 -5.23 -19.57 26.53
C ASP A 147 -4.53 -18.53 25.67
N TYR A 148 -5.12 -18.19 24.52
CA TYR A 148 -4.62 -17.14 23.62
C TYR A 148 -4.43 -15.80 24.34
N MET A 149 -5.42 -15.38 25.13
CA MET A 149 -5.39 -14.10 25.83
C MET A 149 -4.36 -14.04 26.95
N ASN A 150 -3.89 -15.19 27.44
CA ASN A 150 -2.83 -15.30 28.43
C ASN A 150 -1.45 -15.60 27.82
N LYS A 151 -1.40 -15.91 26.52
CA LYS A 151 -0.16 -16.21 25.81
C LYS A 151 0.66 -14.94 25.58
N PRO A 152 1.94 -14.89 26.03
CA PRO A 152 2.82 -13.77 25.73
C PRO A 152 2.92 -13.50 24.23
N MET A 153 3.00 -12.23 23.87
CA MET A 153 3.26 -11.84 22.48
C MET A 153 4.74 -12.00 22.17
N THR A 154 5.05 -12.58 21.01
CA THR A 154 6.38 -12.57 20.41
C THR A 154 6.83 -11.14 20.12
N LEU A 155 8.14 -10.94 19.92
CA LEU A 155 8.67 -9.63 19.56
C LEU A 155 8.04 -9.10 18.26
N HIS A 156 7.80 -9.97 17.29
CA HIS A 156 7.13 -9.65 16.04
C HIS A 156 5.69 -9.17 16.28
N GLU A 157 4.91 -9.92 17.05
CA GLU A 157 3.53 -9.54 17.40
C GLU A 157 3.50 -8.18 18.13
N LYS A 158 4.43 -7.92 19.05
CA LYS A 158 4.52 -6.61 19.75
C LYS A 158 4.86 -5.46 18.80
N LYS A 159 5.72 -5.69 17.81
CA LYS A 159 6.05 -4.70 16.77
C LYS A 159 4.84 -4.40 15.88
N LEU A 160 4.10 -5.44 15.49
CA LEU A 160 2.88 -5.29 14.70
C LEU A 160 1.80 -4.51 15.48
N LEU A 161 1.65 -4.82 16.77
CA LEU A 161 0.76 -4.09 17.67
C LEU A 161 1.12 -2.59 17.69
N ALA A 162 2.40 -2.26 17.87
CA ALA A 162 2.88 -0.87 17.87
C ALA A 162 2.56 -0.12 16.57
N ALA A 163 2.82 -0.76 15.43
CA ALA A 163 2.60 -0.16 14.11
C ALA A 163 1.12 0.15 13.86
N ASN A 164 0.22 -0.75 14.27
CA ASN A 164 -1.21 -0.55 14.13
C ASN A 164 -1.74 0.57 15.05
N LEU A 165 -1.28 0.63 16.30
CA LEU A 165 -1.68 1.69 17.24
C LEU A 165 -1.30 3.09 16.75
N LYS A 166 -0.13 3.24 16.09
CA LYS A 166 0.32 4.53 15.54
C LYS A 166 -0.57 5.08 14.41
N ARG A 167 -1.32 4.21 13.72
CA ARG A 167 -2.15 4.57 12.57
C ARG A 167 -3.63 4.80 12.92
N MET A 168 -3.98 4.67 14.20
CA MET A 168 -5.36 4.82 14.67
C MET A 168 -5.82 6.28 14.68
N ASN A 169 -7.10 6.47 14.40
CA ASN A 169 -7.73 7.79 14.52
C ASN A 169 -7.92 8.20 16.01
N PRO A 170 -8.19 9.48 16.29
CA PRO A 170 -8.30 9.99 17.66
C PRO A 170 -9.32 9.23 18.54
N ASP A 171 -10.46 8.82 17.99
CA ASP A 171 -11.50 8.11 18.75
C ASP A 171 -11.10 6.67 19.08
N GLN A 172 -10.36 6.01 18.19
CA GLN A 172 -9.76 4.72 18.46
C GLN A 172 -8.66 4.84 19.54
N LEU A 173 -7.87 5.91 19.51
CA LEU A 173 -6.83 6.16 20.53
C LEU A 173 -7.41 6.39 21.94
N LYS A 174 -8.62 6.96 22.06
CA LYS A 174 -9.34 7.03 23.35
C LYS A 174 -9.60 5.63 23.91
N LYS A 175 -10.03 4.69 23.06
CA LYS A 175 -10.27 3.29 23.45
C LYS A 175 -8.98 2.57 23.80
N VAL A 176 -7.90 2.80 23.04
CA VAL A 176 -6.55 2.30 23.37
C VAL A 176 -6.10 2.75 24.75
N HIS A 177 -6.28 4.04 25.06
CA HIS A 177 -5.94 4.58 26.38
C HIS A 177 -6.73 3.87 27.49
N ALA A 178 -8.04 3.68 27.31
CA ALA A 178 -8.87 2.98 28.28
C ALA A 178 -8.41 1.53 28.52
N ILE A 179 -8.01 0.81 27.47
CA ILE A 179 -7.49 -0.56 27.59
C ILE A 179 -6.14 -0.58 28.31
N ALA A 180 -5.24 0.36 27.99
CA ALA A 180 -3.89 0.39 28.53
C ALA A 180 -3.79 0.91 29.97
N TYR A 181 -4.59 1.92 30.32
CA TYR A 181 -4.48 2.66 31.58
C TYR A 181 -5.73 2.60 32.45
N GLY A 182 -6.82 1.96 31.97
CA GLY A 182 -8.08 1.86 32.71
C GLY A 182 -8.82 3.20 32.81
N LYS A 183 -9.41 3.47 33.98
CA LYS A 183 -10.19 4.68 34.28
C LYS A 183 -9.34 5.94 34.50
N LYS A 184 -8.04 5.92 34.19
CA LYS A 184 -7.18 7.10 34.31
C LYS A 184 -7.66 8.19 33.36
N ALA A 185 -7.56 9.44 33.81
CA ALA A 185 -7.96 10.60 33.01
C ALA A 185 -7.12 10.66 31.72
N LEU A 186 -7.80 10.83 30.59
CA LEU A 186 -7.14 10.97 29.30
C LEU A 186 -6.52 12.36 29.19
N THR A 187 -5.20 12.41 29.03
CA THR A 187 -4.47 13.64 28.74
C THR A 187 -4.47 13.93 27.23
N ARG A 188 -4.08 15.15 26.82
CA ARG A 188 -3.91 15.53 25.40
C ARG A 188 -2.96 14.59 24.62
N SER A 189 -2.04 13.92 25.32
CA SER A 189 -1.16 12.89 24.75
C SER A 189 -0.71 11.91 25.83
N PHE A 190 -0.53 10.64 25.47
CA PHE A 190 -0.04 9.59 26.36
C PHE A 190 1.11 8.81 25.70
N GLN A 191 1.96 8.17 26.51
CA GLN A 191 3.09 7.36 26.03
C GLN A 191 2.92 5.90 26.43
N LEU A 192 2.77 5.02 25.44
CA LEU A 192 2.54 3.60 25.66
C LEU A 192 3.83 2.78 25.47
N ASN A 193 4.36 2.20 26.55
CA ASN A 193 5.49 1.27 26.46
C ASN A 193 5.01 -0.18 26.37
N ILE A 194 4.91 -0.68 25.14
CA ILE A 194 4.39 -2.01 24.82
C ILE A 194 5.21 -3.14 25.47
N HIS A 195 6.50 -2.94 25.71
CA HIS A 195 7.34 -3.96 26.34
C HIS A 195 7.04 -4.15 27.82
N LYS A 196 6.57 -3.09 28.50
CA LYS A 196 6.24 -3.09 29.93
C LYS A 196 4.76 -3.38 30.21
N LEU A 197 3.93 -3.51 29.18
CA LEU A 197 2.52 -3.81 29.37
C LEU A 197 2.30 -5.26 29.81
N PRO A 198 1.30 -5.53 30.67
CA PRO A 198 0.86 -6.89 30.96
C PRO A 198 0.48 -7.63 29.69
N VAL A 199 0.71 -8.95 29.68
CA VAL A 199 0.36 -9.83 28.54
C VAL A 199 -1.10 -9.65 28.14
N ARG A 200 -2.00 -9.65 29.14
CA ARG A 200 -3.44 -9.48 28.94
C ARG A 200 -3.77 -8.16 28.24
N THR A 201 -3.13 -7.07 28.66
CA THR A 201 -3.33 -5.75 28.06
C THR A 201 -2.88 -5.72 26.61
N CYS A 202 -1.73 -6.34 26.29
CA CYS A 202 -1.26 -6.40 24.90
C CYS A 202 -2.23 -7.20 24.02
N ARG A 203 -2.75 -8.33 24.50
CA ARG A 203 -3.73 -9.16 23.77
C ARG A 203 -5.10 -8.47 23.62
N GLU A 204 -5.55 -7.70 24.61
CA GLU A 204 -6.77 -6.88 24.48
C GLU A 204 -6.60 -5.74 23.46
N LEU A 205 -5.44 -5.09 23.42
CA LEU A 205 -5.15 -4.09 22.39
C LEU A 205 -5.11 -4.71 20.98
N GLU A 206 -4.49 -5.89 20.85
CA GLU A 206 -4.49 -6.66 19.60
C GLU A 206 -5.93 -6.98 19.16
N LYS A 207 -6.75 -7.52 20.08
CA LYS A 207 -8.17 -7.82 19.85
C LYS A 207 -8.96 -6.59 19.37
N PHE A 208 -8.76 -5.45 20.02
CA PHE A 208 -9.41 -4.20 19.63
C PHE A 208 -9.07 -3.79 18.19
N ILE A 209 -7.81 -3.96 17.77
CA ILE A 209 -7.38 -3.73 16.38
C ILE A 209 -8.12 -4.68 15.43
N LYS A 210 -8.18 -5.99 15.76
CA LYS A 210 -8.86 -7.00 14.90
C LYS A 210 -10.31 -6.61 14.64
N LEU A 211 -11.04 -6.28 15.71
CA LEU A 211 -12.45 -5.96 15.64
C LEU A 211 -12.71 -4.64 14.91
N SER A 212 -11.87 -3.63 15.14
CA SER A 212 -11.97 -2.33 14.46
C SER A 212 -11.79 -2.46 12.95
N TYR A 213 -10.85 -3.31 12.51
CA TYR A 213 -10.62 -3.57 11.10
C TYR A 213 -11.79 -4.33 10.46
N GLN A 214 -12.27 -5.40 11.10
CA GLN A 214 -13.43 -6.16 10.64
C GLN A 214 -14.67 -5.27 10.45
N ALA A 215 -14.98 -4.41 11.43
CA ALA A 215 -16.09 -3.46 11.34
C ALA A 215 -15.95 -2.51 10.14
N SER A 216 -14.73 -2.02 9.86
CA SER A 216 -14.48 -1.16 8.69
C SER A 216 -14.67 -1.88 7.35
N LEU A 217 -14.26 -3.15 7.25
CA LEU A 217 -14.47 -3.96 6.05
C LEU A 217 -15.95 -4.25 5.82
N HIS A 218 -16.70 -4.56 6.87
CA HIS A 218 -18.15 -4.76 6.79
C HIS A 218 -18.88 -3.47 6.36
N ALA A 219 -18.50 -2.32 6.92
CA ALA A 219 -19.07 -1.02 6.53
C ALA A 219 -18.78 -0.66 5.06
N ASN A 220 -17.59 -0.97 4.56
CA ASN A 220 -17.21 -0.72 3.16
C ASN A 220 -17.93 -1.66 2.18
N ARG A 221 -18.21 -2.91 2.56
CA ARG A 221 -19.01 -3.85 1.73
C ARG A 221 -20.48 -3.43 1.59
N GLN A 222 -20.98 -2.61 2.52
CA GLN A 222 -22.36 -2.08 2.50
C GLN A 222 -22.48 -0.73 1.75
N ARG A 223 -21.37 -0.14 1.28
CA ARG A 223 -21.41 1.08 0.46
C ARG A 223 -21.78 0.72 -0.99
N ASN A 224 -22.93 1.22 -1.43
CA ASN A 224 -23.61 0.82 -2.66
C ASN A 224 -22.88 1.35 -3.93
N PRO A 225 -22.44 0.47 -4.87
CA PRO A 225 -21.73 0.86 -6.12
C PRO A 225 -22.51 1.83 -7.03
N SER A 226 -23.82 1.93 -6.81
CA SER A 226 -24.77 2.75 -7.56
C SER A 226 -24.59 4.26 -7.35
N VAL A 227 -24.04 4.71 -6.23
CA VAL A 227 -23.82 6.15 -5.94
C VAL A 227 -22.63 6.70 -6.73
N ILE A 228 -21.56 5.91 -6.85
CA ILE A 228 -20.36 6.28 -7.61
C ILE A 228 -20.68 6.35 -9.12
N LYS A 229 -21.49 5.41 -9.63
CA LYS A 229 -21.99 5.45 -11.02
C LYS A 229 -22.86 6.68 -11.32
N LYS A 230 -23.70 7.11 -10.38
CA LYS A 230 -24.57 8.28 -10.57
C LYS A 230 -23.80 9.60 -10.56
N GLN A 231 -22.79 9.75 -9.72
CA GLN A 231 -21.92 10.93 -9.73
C GLN A 231 -21.18 11.05 -11.07
N TYR A 232 -20.61 9.95 -11.54
CA TYR A 232 -19.86 9.89 -12.80
C TYR A 232 -20.71 10.05 -14.07
N GLN A 233 -22.03 9.82 -13.99
CA GLN A 233 -22.97 10.03 -15.10
C GLN A 233 -23.47 11.47 -15.18
N MET A 234 -23.62 12.16 -14.04
CA MET A 234 -23.98 13.58 -14.01
C MET A 234 -22.84 14.48 -14.53
N ASP A 235 -21.59 14.15 -14.22
CA ASP A 235 -20.44 14.93 -14.66
C ASP A 235 -20.13 14.76 -16.18
N ARG A 236 -20.64 13.69 -16.80
CA ARG A 236 -20.43 13.35 -18.22
C ARG A 236 -21.36 14.10 -19.19
N GLN A 237 -22.47 14.65 -18.71
CA GLN A 237 -23.48 15.31 -19.55
C GLN A 237 -23.11 16.76 -19.91
N ASN A 238 -22.08 17.34 -19.27
CA ASN A 238 -21.81 18.77 -19.33
C ASN A 238 -20.64 19.21 -20.21
N ASN A 239 -19.87 18.33 -20.88
CA ASN A 239 -18.81 18.76 -21.79
C ASN A 239 -18.34 17.65 -22.77
N LEU A 240 -18.75 17.74 -24.04
CA LEU A 240 -18.16 16.98 -25.15
C LEU A 240 -17.79 17.92 -26.30
N PRO A 241 -16.57 17.76 -26.87
CA PRO A 241 -16.43 17.83 -28.32
C PRO A 241 -15.70 16.62 -28.93
N GLU A 242 -15.84 16.52 -30.25
CA GLU A 242 -15.79 15.32 -31.09
C GLU A 242 -14.41 14.68 -31.37
N LYS A 243 -14.49 13.40 -31.76
CA LYS A 243 -13.41 12.43 -32.02
C LYS A 243 -12.59 12.71 -33.29
N ARG A 244 -11.28 12.42 -33.25
CA ARG A 244 -10.49 11.96 -34.41
C ARG A 244 -9.68 10.70 -34.07
N SER A 245 -9.55 9.85 -35.09
CA SER A 245 -9.16 8.42 -35.06
C SER A 245 -7.66 8.18 -34.82
N LYS A 246 -7.33 7.20 -33.97
CA LYS A 246 -5.97 6.65 -33.74
C LYS A 246 -5.77 5.43 -34.65
N LYS A 247 -4.87 5.51 -35.63
CA LYS A 247 -4.31 4.33 -36.30
C LYS A 247 -2.82 4.56 -36.53
N ASN A 248 -2.01 3.56 -36.20
CA ASN A 248 -0.58 3.39 -36.52
C ASN A 248 0.42 3.97 -35.50
N TYR A 249 0.61 3.26 -34.39
CA TYR A 249 1.85 3.38 -33.59
C TYR A 249 2.41 2.03 -33.11
N TYR A 250 1.60 0.94 -33.15
CA TYR A 250 1.99 -0.37 -32.60
C TYR A 250 2.43 -1.42 -33.62
N ASP A 251 2.41 -1.10 -34.92
CA ASP A 251 2.79 -2.05 -35.98
C ASP A 251 4.32 -2.19 -36.16
N GLU A 252 5.16 -1.38 -35.50
CA GLU A 252 6.62 -1.31 -35.78
C GLU A 252 7.54 -1.95 -34.72
N MET A 253 7.02 -2.64 -33.70
CA MET A 253 7.87 -3.32 -32.70
C MET A 253 8.08 -4.79 -33.07
N GLU A 254 8.97 -5.05 -34.03
CA GLU A 254 9.54 -6.39 -34.28
C GLU A 254 10.35 -6.85 -33.05
N TYR A 255 10.00 -8.04 -32.55
CA TYR A 255 10.62 -8.71 -31.41
C TYR A 255 12.02 -9.23 -31.78
N TYR A 256 13.05 -8.76 -31.05
CA TYR A 256 14.36 -9.40 -30.92
C TYR A 256 14.66 -9.71 -29.45
#